data_AF-A0A3B0AYI2-F1
#
_entry.id   AF-A0A3B0AYI2-F1
#
_cell.length_a   1.000
_cell.length_b   1.000
_cell.length_c   1.000
_cell.angle_alpha   90.00
_cell.angle_beta   90.00
_cell.angle_gamma   90.00
#
_symmetry.space_group_name_H-M   'P 1'
#
loop_
_entity.id
_entity.type
_entity.pdbx_description
1 polymer ?
#
loop_
_entity_poly.entity_id
_entity_poly.type
_entity_poly.pdbx_seq_one_letter_code
_entity_poly.pdbx_strand_id
1 'polypeptide(L)'
;MTTSVESGEAAQSGEAQLSLGTSAARQLATTTKSVPQMQGISSRWLLRVLPWVQVSAGTYRVNRRLTYTVGDGRVEFISTGSEVRVIPPELGELPLLRDFGDNDTLEALASGFVQREYAAGDTLVEAGAPADHIYLVAHGKLNKTGTGKYGDETVLGVLADGDYFGERVPLEPDGTWEFSVRAVTRCTVLALPLQAFQELAERSDALREHVEAFASRPAKPANKRGEADIAVTSGHVGEPAITGTFVDYELSPREYELSVAQTVLRVHTRVADLYNDPMSQLEQQLRLTVEALRERQEHEIVNNREFGLLHNADISQRIHTRSGPPTPDDLDELLARRRKTQFILAHPRTIAAFGRECTSRGLYPQSIDVLGSSVRSWRGVPLLPCNKIPISESGTSSILAMRTGEDNQGVVGLHQTGIPDEFQPSLNVRFMGINEQALSSYLVSAYFSAAILVPDALGVLEDVEIGR
;
A
#
# COMPACT_ATOMS: atom_id res chain seq x y z
N MET A 1 77.11 -34.07 -38.85
CA MET A 1 76.64 -33.82 -37.47
C MET A 1 75.94 -32.47 -37.49
N THR A 2 74.69 -32.44 -37.02
CA THR A 2 73.95 -31.30 -36.40
C THR A 2 74.40 -29.88 -36.77
N THR A 3 73.62 -28.96 -37.34
CA THR A 3 72.16 -28.77 -37.46
C THR A 3 71.98 -27.60 -38.44
N SER A 4 71.04 -27.70 -39.38
CA SER A 4 70.54 -26.54 -40.15
C SER A 4 69.04 -26.68 -40.32
N VAL A 5 68.29 -25.73 -39.74
CA VAL A 5 67.01 -25.23 -40.29
C VAL A 5 66.98 -23.73 -40.03
N GLU A 6 67.44 -22.96 -41.02
CA GLU A 6 66.88 -21.65 -41.39
C GLU A 6 65.41 -21.86 -41.82
N SER A 7 64.44 -20.94 -41.77
CA SER A 7 64.41 -19.48 -41.97
C SER A 7 62.92 -19.05 -41.91
N GLY A 8 62.66 -17.75 -41.73
CA GLY A 8 61.42 -17.09 -42.17
C GLY A 8 60.81 -16.15 -41.12
N GLU A 9 61.25 -14.89 -41.11
CA GLU A 9 60.46 -13.68 -41.47
C GLU A 9 59.28 -13.40 -40.51
N ALA A 10 59.20 -12.25 -39.84
CA ALA A 10 59.19 -10.94 -40.46
C ALA A 10 59.76 -9.83 -39.55
N ALA A 11 60.47 -8.91 -40.18
CA ALA A 11 60.69 -7.57 -39.68
C ALA A 11 59.34 -6.86 -39.52
N GLN A 12 58.97 -6.49 -38.30
CA GLN A 12 58.23 -5.26 -38.08
C GLN A 12 59.22 -4.24 -37.56
N SER A 13 59.43 -3.22 -38.40
CA SER A 13 60.05 -1.95 -38.08
C SER A 13 59.70 -1.49 -36.68
N GLY A 14 60.63 -1.67 -35.74
CA GLY A 14 60.66 -0.89 -34.51
C GLY A 14 60.96 0.54 -34.91
N GLU A 15 59.93 1.37 -35.11
CA GLU A 15 60.09 2.81 -35.03
C GLU A 15 60.85 3.09 -33.73
N ALA A 16 62.06 3.64 -33.83
CA ALA A 16 62.77 4.14 -32.66
C ALA A 16 61.81 5.09 -31.96
N GLN A 17 61.38 4.75 -30.74
CA GLN A 17 60.39 5.54 -30.01
C GLN A 17 61.00 6.94 -29.78
N LEU A 18 60.56 7.92 -30.57
CA LEU A 18 61.10 9.29 -30.58
C LEU A 18 60.67 10.11 -29.34
N SER A 19 59.84 9.55 -28.46
CA SER A 19 59.31 10.19 -27.27
C SER A 19 58.98 9.19 -26.16
N LEU A 20 58.93 9.69 -24.92
CA LEU A 20 58.49 8.93 -23.75
C LEU A 20 57.11 8.27 -24.00
N GLY A 21 57.02 6.95 -23.80
CA GLY A 21 55.76 6.22 -23.96
C GLY A 21 54.69 6.65 -22.96
N THR A 22 53.42 6.56 -23.34
CA THR A 22 52.27 6.99 -22.52
C THR A 22 52.17 6.27 -21.17
N SER A 23 52.67 5.03 -21.08
CA SER A 23 52.74 4.27 -19.81
C SER A 23 53.78 4.83 -18.85
N ALA A 24 54.94 5.26 -19.34
CA ALA A 24 55.98 5.91 -18.55
C ALA A 24 55.57 7.35 -18.17
N ALA A 25 54.94 8.09 -19.08
CA ALA A 25 54.35 9.40 -18.79
C ALA A 25 53.26 9.31 -17.69
N ARG A 26 52.45 8.24 -17.68
CA ARG A 26 51.41 8.01 -16.66
C ARG A 26 51.97 7.79 -15.25
N GLN A 27 53.19 7.27 -15.09
CA GLN A 27 53.82 7.14 -13.77
C GLN A 27 54.16 8.50 -13.14
N LEU A 28 54.36 9.53 -13.97
CA LEU A 28 54.67 10.90 -13.55
C LEU A 28 53.47 11.84 -13.66
N ALA A 29 52.39 11.45 -14.35
CA ALA A 29 51.19 12.26 -14.53
C ALA A 29 50.18 12.06 -13.40
N THR A 30 49.69 13.15 -12.83
CA THR A 30 48.57 13.13 -11.89
C THR A 30 47.28 12.75 -12.62
N THR A 31 46.62 11.68 -12.20
CA THR A 31 45.31 11.29 -12.74
C THR A 31 44.21 12.03 -12.00
N THR A 32 43.43 12.86 -12.70
CA THR A 32 42.19 13.44 -12.17
C THR A 32 41.18 12.32 -11.90
N LYS A 33 40.71 12.20 -10.67
CA LYS A 33 39.76 11.17 -10.24
C LYS A 33 38.38 11.80 -10.09
N SER A 34 37.34 11.15 -10.61
CA SER A 34 35.96 11.48 -10.26
C SER A 34 35.64 11.02 -8.84
N VAL A 35 34.60 11.59 -8.24
CA VAL A 35 34.06 11.02 -6.99
C VAL A 35 33.51 9.61 -7.26
N PRO A 36 33.53 8.70 -6.26
CA PRO A 36 32.90 7.40 -6.37
C PRO A 36 31.44 7.50 -6.85
N GLN A 37 31.08 6.69 -7.85
CA GLN A 37 29.73 6.63 -8.41
C GLN A 37 29.02 5.36 -7.92
N MET A 38 27.70 5.42 -7.74
CA MET A 38 26.89 4.29 -7.27
C MET A 38 25.68 4.10 -8.17
N GLN A 39 25.53 2.90 -8.75
CA GLN A 39 24.45 2.57 -9.67
C GLN A 39 23.06 2.52 -8.99
N GLY A 40 23.03 2.25 -7.68
CA GLY A 40 21.77 2.12 -6.93
C GLY A 40 21.04 3.45 -6.66
N ILE A 41 21.63 4.59 -6.99
CA ILE A 41 21.02 5.91 -6.78
C ILE A 41 19.92 6.14 -7.82
N SER A 42 18.71 6.41 -7.34
CA SER A 42 17.55 6.74 -8.14
C SER A 42 17.20 8.24 -8.03
N SER A 43 16.22 8.69 -8.82
CA SER A 43 15.74 10.08 -8.77
C SER A 43 15.06 10.44 -7.45
N ARG A 44 14.65 9.44 -6.64
CA ARG A 44 13.98 9.56 -5.33
C ARG A 44 12.85 10.58 -5.31
N TRP A 45 11.99 10.55 -6.34
CA TRP A 45 10.93 11.53 -6.51
C TRP A 45 10.02 11.63 -5.29
N LEU A 46 9.70 10.49 -4.66
CA LEU A 46 8.80 10.46 -3.51
C LEU A 46 9.35 11.27 -2.35
N LEU A 47 10.63 11.10 -1.99
CA LEU A 47 11.25 11.84 -0.89
C LEU A 47 11.35 13.35 -1.18
N ARG A 48 11.41 13.74 -2.46
CA ARG A 48 11.52 15.14 -2.89
C ARG A 48 10.18 15.87 -2.95
N VAL A 49 9.08 15.16 -3.22
CA VAL A 49 7.74 15.76 -3.36
C VAL A 49 6.86 15.59 -2.12
N LEU A 50 7.23 14.71 -1.19
CA LEU A 50 6.57 14.60 0.10
C LEU A 50 6.91 15.81 0.98
N PRO A 51 5.91 16.52 1.50
CA PRO A 51 6.11 17.49 2.57
C PRO A 51 6.38 16.74 3.87
N TRP A 52 7.35 17.23 4.63
CA TRP A 52 7.86 16.60 5.84
C TRP A 52 7.38 17.35 7.08
N VAL A 53 6.82 16.61 8.04
CA VAL A 53 6.29 17.13 9.31
C VAL A 53 7.20 16.70 10.46
N GLN A 54 7.58 17.68 11.27
CA GLN A 54 8.45 17.47 12.42
C GLN A 54 7.71 16.77 13.57
N VAL A 55 8.28 15.65 14.04
CA VAL A 55 7.73 14.85 15.15
C VAL A 55 8.68 14.89 16.34
N SER A 56 8.35 15.73 17.33
CA SER A 56 9.22 15.94 18.51
C SER A 56 9.20 14.80 19.52
N ALA A 57 8.10 14.04 19.60
CA ALA A 57 7.88 13.00 20.61
C ALA A 57 7.98 11.56 20.05
N GLY A 58 8.55 11.38 18.85
CA GLY A 58 8.69 10.07 18.20
C GLY A 58 7.40 9.46 17.63
N THR A 59 6.23 9.96 18.04
CA THR A 59 4.92 9.48 17.58
C THR A 59 4.07 10.62 17.01
N TYR A 60 3.37 10.36 15.91
CA TYR A 60 2.43 11.28 15.26
C TYR A 60 1.03 10.65 15.21
N ARG A 61 0.05 11.30 15.84
CA ARG A 61 -1.34 10.82 15.91
C ARG A 61 -2.21 11.51 14.88
N VAL A 62 -2.93 10.73 14.08
CA VAL A 62 -3.89 11.25 13.08
C VAL A 62 -5.29 11.19 13.68
N ASN A 63 -5.90 12.34 13.93
CA ASN A 63 -7.28 12.43 14.39
C ASN A 63 -8.23 12.61 13.20
N ARG A 64 -9.19 11.70 13.05
CA ARG A 64 -10.21 11.74 12.01
C ARG A 64 -11.61 11.87 12.60
N ARG A 65 -12.50 12.40 11.77
CA ARG A 65 -13.93 12.33 12.01
C ARG A 65 -14.42 10.93 11.63
N LEU A 66 -15.30 10.36 12.44
CA LEU A 66 -15.99 9.13 12.09
C LEU A 66 -17.14 9.47 11.11
N THR A 67 -17.11 8.91 9.91
CA THR A 67 -18.17 9.05 8.90
C THR A 67 -18.53 7.66 8.42
N TYR A 68 -19.75 7.22 8.71
CA TYR A 68 -20.36 5.97 8.24
C TYR A 68 -21.84 6.22 7.95
N THR A 69 -22.44 5.40 7.08
CA THR A 69 -23.83 5.55 6.65
C THR A 69 -24.66 4.32 7.00
N VAL A 70 -25.32 4.35 8.16
CA VAL A 70 -26.27 3.28 8.52
C VAL A 70 -27.54 3.38 7.67
N GLY A 71 -27.95 2.26 7.09
CA GLY A 71 -29.25 2.02 6.46
C GLY A 71 -29.22 1.73 4.96
N ASP A 72 -28.04 1.56 4.35
CA ASP A 72 -27.90 1.32 2.90
C ASP A 72 -27.78 -0.17 2.53
N GLY A 73 -27.75 -1.07 3.52
CA GLY A 73 -27.65 -2.52 3.34
C GLY A 73 -26.23 -3.04 3.13
N ARG A 74 -25.19 -2.21 3.28
CA ARG A 74 -23.78 -2.57 3.11
C ARG A 74 -22.99 -2.22 4.34
N VAL A 75 -22.06 -3.09 4.70
CA VAL A 75 -21.23 -2.90 5.90
C VAL A 75 -20.00 -2.05 5.55
N GLU A 76 -19.78 -0.96 6.27
CA GLU A 76 -18.54 -0.18 6.16
C GLU A 76 -17.43 -0.68 7.13
N PHE A 77 -16.17 -0.43 6.76
CA PHE A 77 -14.99 -0.91 7.47
C PHE A 77 -13.99 0.22 7.75
N ILE A 78 -13.24 0.11 8.84
CA ILE A 78 -12.05 0.92 9.12
C ILE A 78 -10.81 0.10 8.76
N SER A 79 -9.90 0.70 7.99
CA SER A 79 -8.59 0.13 7.68
C SER A 79 -7.48 0.88 8.42
N THR A 80 -6.76 0.14 9.27
CA THR A 80 -5.56 0.60 9.98
C THR A 80 -4.36 -0.13 9.42
N GLY A 81 -3.89 0.35 8.26
CA GLY A 81 -2.80 -0.30 7.53
C GLY A 81 -3.25 -1.60 6.90
N SER A 82 -2.61 -2.71 7.24
CA SER A 82 -3.04 -4.03 6.75
C SER A 82 -4.19 -4.63 7.55
N GLU A 83 -4.50 -4.11 8.74
CA GLU A 83 -5.63 -4.58 9.54
C GLU A 83 -6.93 -3.89 9.11
N VAL A 84 -7.97 -4.70 8.95
CA VAL A 84 -9.32 -4.26 8.61
C VAL A 84 -10.27 -4.69 9.71
N ARG A 85 -11.15 -3.78 10.14
CA ARG A 85 -12.17 -4.05 11.15
C ARG A 85 -13.50 -3.47 10.68
N VAL A 86 -14.59 -4.15 11.01
CA VAL A 86 -15.95 -3.63 10.80
C VAL A 86 -16.22 -2.52 11.82
N ILE A 87 -16.91 -1.47 11.39
CA ILE A 87 -17.38 -0.40 12.28
C ILE A 87 -18.51 -0.99 13.14
N PRO A 88 -18.47 -0.95 14.49
CA PRO A 88 -19.44 -1.68 15.30
C PRO A 88 -20.92 -1.35 15.00
N PRO A 89 -21.34 -0.08 14.84
CA PRO A 89 -22.69 0.27 14.40
C PRO A 89 -23.13 -0.35 13.06
N GLU A 90 -22.20 -0.57 12.12
CA GLU A 90 -22.49 -1.10 10.77
C GLU A 90 -22.88 -2.58 10.79
N LEU A 91 -22.61 -3.30 11.90
CA LEU A 91 -23.15 -4.64 12.08
C LEU A 91 -24.68 -4.66 12.07
N GLY A 92 -25.35 -3.52 12.35
CA GLY A 92 -26.79 -3.36 12.20
C GLY A 92 -27.32 -3.50 10.77
N GLU A 93 -26.46 -3.48 9.74
CA GLU A 93 -26.85 -3.78 8.36
C GLU A 93 -27.14 -5.26 8.14
N LEU A 94 -26.61 -6.13 9.01
CA LEU A 94 -26.95 -7.55 9.01
C LEU A 94 -28.42 -7.71 9.42
N PRO A 95 -29.24 -8.48 8.67
CA PRO A 95 -30.65 -8.65 8.99
C PRO A 95 -30.88 -9.17 10.42
N LEU A 96 -29.96 -10.02 10.89
CA LEU A 96 -29.97 -10.61 12.24
C LEU A 96 -29.76 -9.58 13.36
N LEU A 97 -29.05 -8.48 13.10
CA LEU A 97 -28.68 -7.46 14.09
C LEU A 97 -29.34 -6.10 13.80
N ARG A 98 -30.26 -6.06 12.83
CA ARG A 98 -30.97 -4.83 12.46
C ARG A 98 -31.80 -4.33 13.64
N ASP A 99 -31.68 -3.02 13.90
CA ASP A 99 -32.30 -2.33 15.04
C ASP A 99 -31.76 -2.76 16.42
N PHE A 100 -30.60 -3.45 16.48
CA PHE A 100 -29.93 -3.75 17.73
C PHE A 100 -29.15 -2.53 18.23
N GLY A 101 -29.58 -1.96 19.35
CA GLY A 101 -29.08 -0.66 19.85
C GLY A 101 -28.00 -0.71 20.92
N ASP A 102 -27.49 -1.89 21.28
CA ASP A 102 -26.44 -2.02 22.30
C ASP A 102 -25.04 -1.98 21.68
N ASN A 103 -24.44 -0.79 21.70
CA ASN A 103 -23.14 -0.52 21.09
C ASN A 103 -21.99 -1.32 21.71
N ASP A 104 -22.01 -1.59 23.03
CA ASP A 104 -20.93 -2.31 23.71
C ASP A 104 -20.89 -3.77 23.22
N THR A 105 -22.07 -4.38 23.04
CA THR A 105 -22.18 -5.73 22.49
C THR A 105 -21.81 -5.76 21.00
N LEU A 106 -22.18 -4.73 20.22
CA LEU A 106 -21.73 -4.62 18.82
C LEU A 106 -20.21 -4.48 18.71
N GLU A 107 -19.57 -3.75 19.63
CA GLU A 107 -18.11 -3.61 19.66
C GLU A 107 -17.41 -4.93 20.00
N ALA A 108 -18.00 -5.71 20.91
CA ALA A 108 -17.52 -7.06 21.22
C ALA A 108 -17.69 -8.02 20.02
N LEU A 109 -18.81 -7.95 19.29
CA LEU A 109 -19.01 -8.72 18.04
C LEU A 109 -17.98 -8.32 16.98
N ALA A 110 -17.81 -7.01 16.75
CA ALA A 110 -16.86 -6.48 15.78
C ALA A 110 -15.42 -6.95 16.07
N SER A 111 -15.05 -7.01 17.35
CA SER A 111 -13.74 -7.50 17.81
C SER A 111 -13.53 -9.00 17.63
N GLY A 112 -14.60 -9.79 17.50
CA GLY A 112 -14.55 -11.23 17.25
C GLY A 112 -14.27 -11.61 15.79
N PHE A 113 -14.41 -10.67 14.85
CA PHE A 113 -14.13 -10.92 13.44
C PHE A 113 -12.63 -11.04 13.19
N VAL A 114 -12.23 -12.11 12.49
CA VAL A 114 -10.84 -12.36 12.10
C VAL A 114 -10.66 -12.10 10.61
N GLN A 115 -9.71 -11.24 10.27
CA GLN A 115 -9.35 -10.97 8.88
C GLN A 115 -8.70 -12.19 8.20
N ARG A 116 -9.15 -12.50 6.98
CA ARG A 116 -8.59 -13.52 6.09
C ARG A 116 -8.37 -12.93 4.70
N GLU A 117 -7.23 -13.26 4.09
CA GLU A 117 -6.91 -12.87 2.71
C GLU A 117 -7.00 -14.08 1.78
N TYR A 118 -7.62 -13.89 0.61
CA TYR A 118 -7.81 -14.91 -0.41
C TYR A 118 -7.24 -14.42 -1.75
N ALA A 119 -6.57 -15.31 -2.48
CA ALA A 119 -6.12 -15.05 -3.84
C ALA A 119 -7.25 -15.32 -4.85
N ALA A 120 -7.11 -14.79 -6.07
CA ALA A 120 -8.04 -15.07 -7.15
C ALA A 120 -8.08 -16.58 -7.45
N GLY A 121 -9.27 -17.16 -7.43
CA GLY A 121 -9.50 -18.59 -7.61
C GLY A 121 -9.56 -19.40 -6.32
N ASP A 122 -9.31 -18.81 -5.14
CA ASP A 122 -9.47 -19.50 -3.86
C ASP A 122 -10.95 -19.66 -3.50
N THR A 123 -11.28 -20.79 -2.87
CA THR A 123 -12.64 -21.09 -2.40
C THR A 123 -12.74 -20.74 -0.92
N LEU A 124 -13.74 -19.92 -0.55
CA LEU A 124 -13.99 -19.50 0.82
C LEU A 124 -14.82 -20.54 1.57
N VAL A 125 -15.91 -20.99 0.94
CA VAL A 125 -16.81 -22.02 1.43
C VAL A 125 -17.24 -22.91 0.27
N GLU A 126 -17.48 -24.18 0.57
CA GLU A 126 -17.96 -25.18 -0.39
C GLU A 126 -19.37 -25.62 -0.03
N ALA A 127 -20.23 -25.79 -1.03
CA ALA A 127 -21.57 -26.34 -0.83
C ALA A 127 -21.49 -27.72 -0.17
N GLY A 128 -22.30 -27.94 0.87
CA GLY A 128 -22.34 -29.16 1.67
C GLY A 128 -21.33 -29.22 2.83
N ALA A 129 -20.40 -28.27 2.92
CA ALA A 129 -19.55 -28.12 4.11
C ALA A 129 -20.37 -27.54 5.29
N PRO A 130 -19.98 -27.80 6.55
CA PRO A 130 -20.66 -27.23 7.72
C PRO A 130 -20.63 -25.70 7.69
N ALA A 131 -21.77 -25.08 7.98
CA ALA A 131 -21.90 -23.64 8.04
C ALA A 131 -21.54 -23.15 9.46
N ASP A 132 -20.32 -22.63 9.61
CA ASP A 132 -19.73 -22.35 10.92
C ASP A 132 -19.15 -20.92 11.06
N HIS A 133 -19.34 -20.06 10.06
CA HIS A 133 -18.83 -18.69 10.06
C HIS A 133 -19.82 -17.70 9.44
N ILE A 134 -19.77 -16.46 9.93
CA ILE A 134 -20.34 -15.27 9.26
C ILE A 134 -19.21 -14.54 8.55
N TYR A 135 -19.42 -14.16 7.28
CA TYR A 135 -18.40 -13.49 6.47
C TYR A 135 -18.87 -12.10 6.03
N LEU A 136 -17.98 -11.11 6.17
CA LEU A 136 -18.14 -9.75 5.67
C LEU A 136 -17.05 -9.48 4.61
N VAL A 137 -17.45 -9.01 3.43
CA VAL A 137 -16.55 -8.73 2.32
C VAL A 137 -16.00 -7.31 2.45
N ALA A 138 -14.80 -7.19 3.01
CA ALA A 138 -14.18 -5.87 3.15
C ALA A 138 -13.66 -5.33 1.83
N HIS A 139 -13.02 -6.19 1.02
CA HIS A 139 -12.53 -5.83 -0.31
C HIS A 139 -12.53 -7.02 -1.24
N GLY A 140 -12.82 -6.76 -2.52
CA GLY A 140 -12.65 -7.70 -3.61
C GLY A 140 -13.97 -8.24 -4.13
N LYS A 141 -13.88 -9.13 -5.10
CA LYS A 141 -15.04 -9.69 -5.80
C LYS A 141 -15.11 -11.19 -5.62
N LEU A 142 -16.27 -11.67 -5.18
CA LEU A 142 -16.57 -13.08 -4.96
C LEU A 142 -17.73 -13.53 -5.85
N ASN A 143 -17.67 -14.75 -6.35
CA ASN A 143 -18.80 -15.40 -7.03
C ASN A 143 -19.43 -16.39 -6.07
N LYS A 144 -20.75 -16.29 -5.90
CA LYS A 144 -21.59 -17.28 -5.22
C LYS A 144 -22.11 -18.24 -6.28
N THR A 145 -21.71 -19.50 -6.22
CA THR A 145 -22.13 -20.56 -7.16
C THR A 145 -22.98 -21.59 -6.42
N GLY A 146 -23.95 -22.17 -7.10
CA GLY A 146 -24.76 -23.24 -6.57
C GLY A 146 -25.30 -24.14 -7.66
N THR A 147 -25.91 -25.24 -7.25
CA THR A 147 -26.41 -26.26 -8.18
C THR A 147 -27.68 -25.77 -8.86
N GLY A 148 -27.63 -25.62 -10.19
CA GLY A 148 -28.78 -25.26 -11.00
C GLY A 148 -29.81 -26.39 -11.09
N LYS A 149 -30.99 -26.08 -11.63
CA LYS A 149 -32.13 -27.03 -11.76
C LYS A 149 -31.80 -28.32 -12.54
N TYR A 150 -30.69 -28.37 -13.26
CA TYR A 150 -30.25 -29.50 -14.08
C TYR A 150 -28.92 -30.11 -13.62
N GLY A 151 -28.41 -29.73 -12.44
CA GLY A 151 -27.15 -30.27 -11.89
C GLY A 151 -25.89 -29.52 -12.28
N ASP A 152 -25.96 -28.53 -13.18
CA ASP A 152 -24.82 -27.69 -13.55
C ASP A 152 -24.52 -26.62 -12.49
N GLU A 153 -23.25 -26.26 -12.29
CA GLU A 153 -22.88 -25.09 -11.48
C GLU A 153 -23.38 -23.81 -12.14
N THR A 154 -24.22 -23.06 -11.42
CA THR A 154 -24.72 -21.75 -11.85
C THR A 154 -24.29 -20.68 -10.88
N VAL A 155 -23.89 -19.52 -11.41
CA VAL A 155 -23.61 -18.32 -10.60
C VAL A 155 -24.93 -17.80 -10.04
N LEU A 156 -25.13 -17.93 -8.73
CA LEU A 156 -26.28 -17.45 -8.00
C LEU A 156 -26.21 -15.93 -7.78
N GLY A 157 -25.00 -15.38 -7.70
CA GLY A 157 -24.76 -13.95 -7.51
C GLY A 157 -23.28 -13.61 -7.42
N VAL A 158 -23.00 -12.31 -7.39
CA VAL A 158 -21.68 -11.74 -7.17
C VAL A 158 -21.73 -10.93 -5.88
N LEU A 159 -20.77 -11.14 -4.99
CA LEU A 159 -20.59 -10.34 -3.79
C LEU A 159 -19.38 -9.43 -4.00
N ALA A 160 -19.49 -8.18 -3.54
CA ALA A 160 -18.46 -7.16 -3.62
C ALA A 160 -18.28 -6.46 -2.26
N ASP A 161 -17.43 -5.44 -2.22
CA ASP A 161 -17.15 -4.62 -1.05
C ASP A 161 -18.44 -4.16 -0.34
N GLY A 162 -18.53 -4.46 0.96
CA GLY A 162 -19.67 -4.17 1.83
C GLY A 162 -20.73 -5.26 1.90
N ASP A 163 -20.70 -6.25 1.01
CA ASP A 163 -21.63 -7.38 1.06
C ASP A 163 -21.23 -8.38 2.16
N TYR A 164 -22.16 -9.24 2.55
CA TYR A 164 -21.96 -10.27 3.57
C TYR A 164 -22.71 -11.56 3.22
N PHE A 165 -22.33 -12.66 3.88
CA PHE A 165 -23.07 -13.92 3.81
C PHE A 165 -22.86 -14.76 5.07
N GLY A 166 -23.81 -15.66 5.32
CA GLY A 166 -23.77 -16.52 6.51
C GLY A 166 -24.43 -15.88 7.73
N GLU A 167 -25.15 -14.78 7.54
CA GLU A 167 -25.94 -14.09 8.56
C GLU A 167 -27.02 -14.99 9.18
N ARG A 168 -27.41 -16.07 8.50
CA ARG A 168 -28.35 -17.08 8.99
C ARG A 168 -27.69 -18.21 9.78
N VAL A 169 -26.37 -18.35 9.73
CA VAL A 169 -25.65 -19.45 10.42
C VAL A 169 -25.96 -19.49 11.92
N PRO A 170 -26.05 -18.37 12.66
CA PRO A 170 -26.44 -18.40 14.07
C PRO A 170 -27.85 -18.95 14.35
N LEU A 171 -28.75 -18.92 13.36
CA LEU A 171 -30.11 -19.45 13.48
C LEU A 171 -30.19 -20.95 13.20
N GLU A 172 -29.22 -21.50 12.47
CA GLU A 172 -29.18 -22.87 11.97
C GLU A 172 -27.80 -23.49 12.29
N PRO A 173 -27.48 -23.72 13.58
CA PRO A 173 -26.12 -24.07 14.02
C PRO A 173 -25.59 -25.41 13.50
N ASP A 174 -26.47 -26.33 13.08
CA ASP A 174 -26.13 -27.61 12.44
C ASP A 174 -26.29 -27.56 10.91
N GLY A 175 -26.40 -26.37 10.34
CA GLY A 175 -26.60 -26.14 8.90
C GLY A 175 -25.37 -26.48 8.06
N THR A 176 -25.58 -26.63 6.76
CA THR A 176 -24.51 -26.75 5.76
C THR A 176 -24.64 -25.64 4.74
N TRP A 177 -23.53 -25.25 4.11
CA TRP A 177 -23.56 -24.26 3.05
C TRP A 177 -24.36 -24.77 1.85
N GLU A 178 -25.38 -24.04 1.41
CA GLU A 178 -26.17 -24.40 0.22
C GLU A 178 -25.49 -24.02 -1.10
N PHE A 179 -24.35 -23.31 -1.02
CA PHE A 179 -23.65 -22.71 -2.13
C PHE A 179 -22.15 -22.68 -1.86
N SER A 180 -21.36 -22.58 -2.92
CA SER A 180 -19.93 -22.32 -2.85
C SER A 180 -19.65 -20.84 -3.08
N VAL A 181 -18.61 -20.31 -2.45
CA VAL A 181 -18.15 -18.93 -2.69
C VAL A 181 -16.69 -18.96 -3.10
N ARG A 182 -16.37 -18.33 -4.23
CA ARG A 182 -15.03 -18.32 -4.80
C ARG A 182 -14.56 -16.92 -5.12
N ALA A 183 -13.32 -16.62 -4.77
CA ALA A 183 -12.67 -15.34 -5.06
C ALA A 183 -12.41 -15.19 -6.57
N VAL A 184 -12.85 -14.07 -7.13
CA VAL A 184 -12.60 -13.68 -8.53
C VAL A 184 -11.36 -12.78 -8.61
N THR A 185 -11.19 -11.89 -7.64
CA THR A 185 -10.00 -11.05 -7.45
C THR A 185 -9.31 -11.45 -6.14
N ARG A 186 -8.17 -10.82 -5.80
CA ARG A 186 -7.69 -10.85 -4.42
C ARG A 186 -8.77 -10.24 -3.51
N CYS A 187 -9.08 -10.92 -2.42
CA CYS A 187 -10.15 -10.51 -1.50
C CYS A 187 -9.65 -10.45 -0.06
N THR A 188 -10.14 -9.46 0.68
CA THR A 188 -9.97 -9.35 2.14
C THR A 188 -11.35 -9.50 2.77
N VAL A 189 -11.50 -10.50 3.63
CA VAL A 189 -12.79 -10.88 4.22
C VAL A 189 -12.64 -10.98 5.73
N LEU A 190 -13.62 -10.48 6.47
CA LEU A 190 -13.71 -10.67 7.92
C LEU A 190 -14.60 -11.87 8.22
N ALA A 191 -14.09 -12.84 8.97
CA ALA A 191 -14.82 -14.06 9.33
C ALA A 191 -15.03 -14.14 10.85
N LEU A 192 -16.29 -14.23 11.29
CA LEU A 192 -16.66 -14.48 12.68
C LEU A 192 -17.04 -15.96 12.85
N PRO A 193 -16.31 -16.74 13.66
CA PRO A 193 -16.70 -18.11 13.98
C PRO A 193 -18.03 -18.14 14.74
N LEU A 194 -18.88 -19.11 14.41
CA LEU A 194 -20.18 -19.30 15.08
C LEU A 194 -20.03 -19.46 16.60
N GLN A 195 -18.99 -20.16 17.06
CA GLN A 195 -18.68 -20.32 18.48
C GLN A 195 -18.47 -18.97 19.19
N ALA A 196 -17.74 -18.04 18.55
CA ALA A 196 -17.51 -16.72 19.13
C ALA A 196 -18.80 -15.89 19.22
N PHE A 197 -19.69 -16.02 18.23
CA PHE A 197 -21.02 -15.40 18.28
C PHE A 197 -21.87 -15.99 19.42
N GLN A 198 -21.89 -17.32 19.55
CA GLN A 198 -22.64 -18.03 20.60
C GLN A 198 -22.14 -17.67 22.00
N GLU A 199 -20.83 -17.66 22.23
CA GLU A 199 -20.25 -17.25 23.51
C GLU A 199 -20.65 -15.82 23.91
N LEU A 200 -20.77 -14.91 22.93
CA LEU A 200 -21.19 -13.55 23.21
C LEU A 200 -22.70 -13.45 23.46
N ALA A 201 -23.52 -14.20 22.71
CA ALA A 201 -24.96 -14.31 22.97
C ALA A 201 -25.26 -14.93 24.34
N GLU A 202 -24.44 -15.86 24.83
CA GLU A 202 -24.55 -16.40 26.19
C GLU A 202 -24.19 -15.39 27.28
N ARG A 203 -23.31 -14.42 26.97
CA ARG A 203 -22.88 -13.37 27.91
C ARG A 203 -23.77 -12.13 27.90
N SER A 204 -24.57 -11.94 26.83
CA SER A 204 -25.44 -10.78 26.65
C SER A 204 -26.89 -11.21 26.45
N ASP A 205 -27.70 -11.03 27.49
CA ASP A 205 -29.14 -11.32 27.43
C ASP A 205 -29.85 -10.53 26.31
N ALA A 206 -29.43 -9.28 26.08
CA ALA A 206 -29.99 -8.43 25.04
C ALA A 206 -29.77 -9.02 23.63
N LEU A 207 -28.57 -9.52 23.34
CA LEU A 207 -28.26 -10.14 22.05
C LEU A 207 -29.05 -11.44 21.85
N ARG A 208 -29.12 -12.28 22.89
CA ARG A 208 -29.88 -13.53 22.86
C ARG A 208 -31.36 -13.28 22.58
N GLU A 209 -31.98 -12.37 23.34
CA GLU A 209 -33.40 -12.01 23.14
C GLU A 209 -33.64 -11.43 21.75
N HIS A 210 -32.72 -10.62 21.22
CA HIS A 210 -32.84 -10.06 19.87
C HIS A 210 -32.80 -11.13 18.79
N VAL A 211 -31.87 -12.09 18.89
CA VAL A 211 -31.74 -13.22 17.96
C VAL A 211 -32.98 -14.13 18.02
N GLU A 212 -33.47 -14.45 19.22
CA GLU A 212 -34.70 -15.24 19.42
C GLU A 212 -35.93 -14.52 18.85
N ALA A 213 -36.04 -13.21 19.06
CA ALA A 213 -37.09 -12.38 18.49
C ALA A 213 -37.02 -12.34 16.95
N PHE A 214 -35.82 -12.33 16.37
CA PHE A 214 -35.63 -12.41 14.93
C PHE A 214 -36.01 -13.79 14.38
N ALA A 215 -35.59 -14.87 15.05
CA ALA A 215 -35.90 -16.25 14.67
C ALA A 215 -37.41 -16.55 14.69
N SER A 216 -38.14 -15.96 15.64
CA SER A 216 -39.58 -16.13 15.81
C SER A 216 -40.43 -15.26 14.90
N ARG A 217 -39.84 -14.30 14.17
CA ARG A 217 -40.56 -13.52 13.15
C ARG A 217 -40.92 -14.44 11.98
N PRO A 218 -42.20 -14.49 11.56
CA PRO A 218 -42.57 -15.23 10.37
C PRO A 218 -41.82 -14.66 9.17
N ALA A 219 -41.10 -15.52 8.44
CA ALA A 219 -40.43 -15.15 7.20
C ALA A 219 -41.47 -14.47 6.29
N LYS A 220 -41.31 -13.16 6.05
CA LYS A 220 -42.19 -12.45 5.12
C LYS A 220 -42.10 -13.16 3.77
N PRO A 221 -43.23 -13.51 3.13
CA PRO A 221 -43.18 -14.11 1.80
C PRO A 221 -42.56 -13.10 0.83
N ALA A 222 -41.34 -13.39 0.40
CA ALA A 222 -40.70 -12.69 -0.70
C ALA A 222 -41.15 -13.34 -2.01
N ASN A 223 -41.52 -12.53 -3.02
CA ASN A 223 -41.78 -13.04 -4.36
C ASN A 223 -40.50 -13.67 -4.95
N LYS A 224 -40.60 -14.38 -6.10
CA LYS A 224 -39.45 -15.00 -6.84
C LYS A 224 -38.29 -14.03 -7.22
N ARG A 225 -38.34 -12.77 -6.79
CA ARG A 225 -37.34 -11.70 -6.94
C ARG A 225 -36.91 -11.03 -5.62
N GLY A 226 -37.33 -11.51 -4.45
CA GLY A 226 -36.80 -11.01 -3.16
C GLY A 226 -37.35 -9.65 -2.67
N GLU A 227 -38.28 -9.01 -3.38
CA GLU A 227 -38.82 -7.71 -2.98
C GLU A 227 -39.88 -7.86 -1.86
N ALA A 228 -39.72 -7.09 -0.78
CA ALA A 228 -40.75 -6.89 0.24
C ALA A 228 -41.81 -5.90 -0.27
N ASP A 229 -43.08 -6.18 0.01
CA ASP A 229 -44.22 -5.33 -0.34
C ASP A 229 -44.06 -3.95 0.31
N ILE A 230 -43.93 -2.90 -0.51
CA ILE A 230 -43.76 -1.52 -0.05
C ILE A 230 -45.16 -0.94 0.20
N ALA A 231 -45.55 -0.81 1.46
CA ALA A 231 -46.61 0.12 1.85
C ALA A 231 -46.10 1.56 1.66
N VAL A 232 -46.41 2.14 0.51
CA VAL A 232 -46.17 3.57 0.23
C VAL A 232 -47.15 4.38 1.07
N THR A 233 -46.67 4.93 2.19
CA THR A 233 -47.36 6.02 2.89
C THR A 233 -46.68 7.32 2.52
N SER A 234 -47.26 8.06 1.57
CA SER A 234 -46.87 9.42 1.25
C SER A 234 -47.68 10.40 2.10
N GLY A 235 -47.04 11.04 3.06
CA GLY A 235 -47.63 12.15 3.82
C GLY A 235 -46.62 12.72 4.79
N HIS A 236 -46.07 13.88 4.48
CA HIS A 236 -45.30 14.66 5.46
C HIS A 236 -46.04 15.97 5.72
N VAL A 237 -46.62 16.07 6.91
CA VAL A 237 -46.99 17.33 7.56
C VAL A 237 -46.29 17.32 8.91
N GLY A 238 -45.36 18.27 9.11
CA GLY A 238 -44.64 18.46 10.37
C GLY A 238 -43.39 19.31 10.20
N GLU A 239 -43.07 20.14 11.19
CA GLU A 239 -41.79 20.82 11.34
C GLU A 239 -40.80 19.83 12.00
N PRO A 240 -39.80 19.29 11.28
CA PRO A 240 -38.88 18.34 11.88
C PRO A 240 -38.02 19.06 12.93
N ALA A 241 -37.92 18.45 14.11
CA ALA A 241 -36.91 18.84 15.08
C ALA A 241 -35.54 18.70 14.41
N ILE A 242 -34.79 19.79 14.33
CA ILE A 242 -33.45 19.79 13.77
C ILE A 242 -32.59 18.91 14.68
N THR A 243 -32.24 17.72 14.19
CA THR A 243 -31.30 16.81 14.87
C THR A 243 -30.01 17.59 15.13
N GLY A 244 -29.66 17.77 16.40
CA GLY A 244 -28.39 18.38 16.76
C GLY A 244 -27.25 17.52 16.22
N THR A 245 -26.59 17.97 15.15
CA THR A 245 -25.38 17.34 14.64
C THR A 245 -24.23 17.66 15.57
N PHE A 246 -23.95 16.78 16.53
CA PHE A 246 -22.61 16.69 17.11
C PHE A 246 -21.70 15.95 16.12
N VAL A 247 -20.41 16.28 16.14
CA VAL A 247 -19.39 15.64 15.31
C VAL A 247 -18.63 14.67 16.20
N ASP A 248 -18.86 13.37 16.00
CA ASP A 248 -18.10 12.34 16.68
C ASP A 248 -16.69 12.23 16.11
N TYR A 249 -15.73 12.01 17.02
CA TYR A 249 -14.35 11.70 16.70
C TYR A 249 -14.13 10.20 16.80
N GLU A 250 -13.20 9.68 16.00
CA GLU A 250 -12.72 8.32 16.15
C GLU A 250 -12.13 8.12 17.57
N LEU A 251 -12.62 7.11 18.29
CA LEU A 251 -12.27 6.86 19.69
C LEU A 251 -10.89 6.20 19.85
N SER A 252 -10.41 5.51 18.81
CA SER A 252 -9.12 4.81 18.75
C SER A 252 -8.27 5.28 17.56
N PRO A 253 -7.89 6.58 17.51
CA PRO A 253 -7.18 7.15 16.37
C PRO A 253 -5.79 6.55 16.22
N ARG A 254 -5.36 6.47 14.97
CA ARG A 254 -4.10 5.84 14.61
C ARG A 254 -2.89 6.68 15.01
N GLU A 255 -1.91 6.02 15.63
CA GLU A 255 -0.61 6.57 15.98
C GLU A 255 0.48 5.98 15.07
N TYR A 256 1.32 6.86 14.53
CA TYR A 256 2.46 6.51 13.67
C TYR A 256 3.75 6.76 14.44
N GLU A 257 4.46 5.68 14.77
CA GLU A 257 5.81 5.77 15.33
C GLU A 257 6.84 6.00 14.22
N LEU A 258 7.93 6.72 14.55
CA LEU A 258 9.07 6.85 13.65
C LEU A 258 9.83 5.53 13.56
N SER A 259 9.93 5.00 12.34
CA SER A 259 10.80 3.87 12.04
C SER A 259 12.26 4.32 11.90
N VAL A 260 13.19 3.36 12.00
CA VAL A 260 14.64 3.61 11.90
C VAL A 260 15.29 2.71 10.85
N ALA A 261 16.03 3.33 9.93
CA ALA A 261 17.01 2.63 9.11
C ALA A 261 18.42 2.97 9.60
N GLN A 262 19.21 1.95 9.95
CA GLN A 262 20.55 2.14 10.51
C GLN A 262 21.58 1.25 9.82
N THR A 263 22.82 1.72 9.77
CA THR A 263 23.96 0.95 9.26
C THR A 263 25.24 1.39 9.93
N VAL A 264 26.22 0.48 10.02
CA VAL A 264 27.53 0.76 10.60
C VAL A 264 28.55 0.91 9.48
N LEU A 265 29.08 2.12 9.31
CA LEU A 265 30.20 2.40 8.43
C LEU A 265 31.51 2.10 9.17
N ARG A 266 32.38 1.30 8.56
CA ARG A 266 33.70 0.97 9.10
C ARG A 266 34.79 1.42 8.14
N VAL A 267 35.73 2.22 8.64
CA VAL A 267 36.89 2.71 7.86
C VAL A 267 38.17 2.44 8.65
N HIS A 268 39.16 1.83 8.00
CA HIS A 268 40.47 1.65 8.62
C HIS A 268 41.15 3.01 8.80
N THR A 269 41.65 3.30 10.01
CA THR A 269 42.30 4.58 10.34
C THR A 269 43.42 4.93 9.37
N ARG A 270 44.36 4.00 9.12
CA ARG A 270 45.43 4.16 8.12
C ARG A 270 44.93 4.59 6.73
N VAL A 271 43.77 4.11 6.29
CA VAL A 271 43.21 4.49 4.98
C VAL A 271 42.70 5.92 5.02
N ALA A 272 41.99 6.28 6.09
CA ALA A 272 41.56 7.64 6.34
C ALA A 272 42.72 8.60 6.64
N ASP A 273 43.89 8.14 7.07
CA ASP A 273 45.04 9.03 7.35
C ASP A 273 45.92 9.22 6.12
N LEU A 274 46.19 8.16 5.36
CA LEU A 274 47.18 8.16 4.28
C LEU A 274 46.60 8.42 2.89
N TYR A 275 45.31 8.15 2.66
CA TYR A 275 44.70 8.15 1.32
C TYR A 275 43.57 9.19 1.17
N ASN A 276 43.73 10.38 1.76
CA ASN A 276 42.72 11.45 1.74
C ASN A 276 42.86 12.50 0.64
N ASP A 277 43.93 12.49 -0.14
CA ASP A 277 44.12 13.44 -1.25
C ASP A 277 43.93 12.75 -2.61
N PRO A 278 43.13 13.31 -3.54
CA PRO A 278 42.40 14.58 -3.45
C PRO A 278 41.03 14.48 -2.76
N MET A 279 40.65 13.31 -2.23
CA MET A 279 39.32 13.06 -1.67
C MET A 279 39.39 12.31 -0.35
N SER A 280 38.71 12.84 0.67
CA SER A 280 38.56 12.19 1.98
C SER A 280 37.83 10.86 1.82
N GLN A 281 38.47 9.76 2.24
CA GLN A 281 37.87 8.43 2.14
C GLN A 281 36.64 8.33 3.03
N LEU A 282 36.72 8.89 4.25
CA LEU A 282 35.63 8.88 5.20
C LEU A 282 34.41 9.63 4.65
N GLU A 283 34.59 10.84 4.11
CA GLU A 283 33.48 11.63 3.56
C GLU A 283 32.83 10.95 2.37
N GLN A 284 33.63 10.36 1.47
CA GLN A 284 33.07 9.66 0.31
C GLN A 284 32.32 8.39 0.71
N GLN A 285 32.85 7.61 1.67
CA GLN A 285 32.12 6.44 2.15
C GLN A 285 30.84 6.83 2.89
N LEU A 286 30.91 7.84 3.76
CA LEU A 286 29.74 8.36 4.45
C LEU A 286 28.68 8.84 3.47
N ARG A 287 29.07 9.58 2.42
CA ARG A 287 28.15 10.03 1.37
C ARG A 287 27.45 8.84 0.71
N LEU A 288 28.19 7.81 0.29
CA LEU A 288 27.59 6.61 -0.32
C LEU A 288 26.67 5.85 0.64
N THR A 289 27.04 5.77 1.92
CA THR A 289 26.20 5.17 2.96
C THR A 289 24.89 5.94 3.15
N VAL A 290 24.95 7.27 3.17
CA VAL A 290 23.76 8.13 3.24
C VAL A 290 22.87 7.93 2.02
N GLU A 291 23.44 7.87 0.80
CA GLU A 291 22.67 7.59 -0.41
C GLU A 291 21.94 6.24 -0.30
N ALA A 292 22.63 5.18 0.14
CA ALA A 292 22.03 3.86 0.33
C ALA A 292 20.90 3.88 1.39
N LEU A 293 21.08 4.61 2.49
CA LEU A 293 20.04 4.78 3.50
C LEU A 293 18.82 5.53 2.96
N ARG A 294 19.01 6.55 2.12
CA ARG A 294 17.89 7.26 1.47
C ARG A 294 17.15 6.38 0.46
N GLU A 295 17.87 5.52 -0.28
CA GLU A 295 17.23 4.52 -1.15
C GLU A 295 16.40 3.50 -0.34
N ARG A 296 16.90 3.09 0.83
CA ARG A 296 16.16 2.22 1.75
C ARG A 296 14.95 2.95 2.35
N GLN A 297 15.10 4.20 2.72
CA GLN A 297 14.02 5.05 3.22
C GLN A 297 12.87 5.17 2.20
N GLU A 298 13.17 5.47 0.94
CA GLU A 298 12.13 5.54 -0.09
C GLU A 298 11.43 4.18 -0.26
N HIS A 299 12.19 3.08 -0.22
CA HIS A 299 11.60 1.74 -0.31
C HIS A 299 10.63 1.45 0.84
N GLU A 300 10.99 1.78 2.08
CA GLU A 300 10.14 1.58 3.25
C GLU A 300 8.88 2.46 3.20
N ILE A 301 9.00 3.74 2.79
CA ILE A 301 7.81 4.60 2.63
C ILE A 301 6.85 4.06 1.58
N VAL A 302 7.33 3.33 0.57
CA VAL A 302 6.46 2.72 -0.43
C VAL A 302 5.88 1.38 0.05
N ASN A 303 6.71 0.50 0.64
CA ASN A 303 6.42 -0.94 0.80
C ASN A 303 6.31 -1.42 2.24
N ASN A 304 6.58 -0.60 3.25
CA ASN A 304 6.44 -1.04 4.64
C ASN A 304 4.96 -1.37 4.94
N ARG A 305 4.69 -2.45 5.67
CA ARG A 305 3.32 -2.87 5.97
C ARG A 305 2.65 -1.96 6.99
N GLU A 306 3.41 -1.44 7.95
CA GLU A 306 2.91 -0.61 9.03
C GLU A 306 2.60 0.81 8.56
N PHE A 307 3.41 1.44 7.71
CA PHE A 307 3.17 2.84 7.28
C PHE A 307 3.34 3.09 5.78
N GLY A 308 3.78 2.09 5.02
CA GLY A 308 4.08 2.24 3.60
C GLY A 308 2.82 2.46 2.75
N LEU A 309 2.93 3.35 1.76
CA LEU A 309 1.80 3.84 0.96
C LEU A 309 1.03 2.73 0.25
N LEU A 310 1.71 1.72 -0.30
CA LEU A 310 1.04 0.62 -1.02
C LEU A 310 0.18 -0.25 -0.11
N HIS A 311 0.56 -0.43 1.15
CA HIS A 311 -0.17 -1.28 2.09
C HIS A 311 -1.21 -0.51 2.90
N ASN A 312 -1.02 0.80 3.07
CA ASN A 312 -1.86 1.63 3.91
C ASN A 312 -2.90 2.45 3.16
N ALA A 313 -2.96 2.33 1.82
CA ALA A 313 -4.04 2.92 1.05
C ALA A 313 -5.38 2.26 1.42
N ASP A 314 -6.38 3.10 1.63
CA ASP A 314 -7.73 2.68 1.97
C ASP A 314 -8.32 1.79 0.86
N ILE A 315 -9.09 0.79 1.28
CA ILE A 315 -9.71 -0.20 0.40
C ILE A 315 -10.56 0.47 -0.68
N SER A 316 -11.37 1.48 -0.31
CA SER A 316 -12.25 2.20 -1.25
C SER A 316 -11.48 2.98 -2.34
N GLN A 317 -10.18 3.20 -2.10
CA GLN A 317 -9.27 3.93 -2.99
C GLN A 317 -8.37 3.01 -3.82
N ARG A 318 -8.56 1.69 -3.70
CA ARG A 318 -7.95 0.69 -4.57
C ARG A 318 -8.87 0.40 -5.74
N ILE A 319 -8.31 0.45 -6.93
CA ILE A 319 -9.01 0.14 -8.19
C ILE A 319 -8.16 -0.82 -9.00
N HIS A 320 -8.81 -1.67 -9.79
CA HIS A 320 -8.12 -2.57 -10.71
C HIS A 320 -8.22 -2.05 -12.15
N THR A 321 -7.28 -2.44 -13.00
CA THR A 321 -7.35 -2.13 -14.43
C THR A 321 -8.53 -2.85 -15.08
N ARG A 322 -9.15 -2.20 -16.07
CA ARG A 322 -10.30 -2.78 -16.80
C ARG A 322 -9.89 -3.91 -17.75
N SER A 323 -8.70 -3.82 -18.32
CA SER A 323 -8.23 -4.72 -19.39
C SER A 323 -6.84 -5.32 -19.14
N GLY A 324 -6.24 -5.11 -17.97
CA GLY A 324 -4.87 -5.51 -17.65
C GLY A 324 -3.88 -4.34 -17.76
N PRO A 325 -3.51 -3.88 -18.97
CA PRO A 325 -2.60 -2.74 -19.14
C PRO A 325 -3.21 -1.41 -18.64
N PRO A 326 -2.39 -0.43 -18.22
CA PRO A 326 -2.88 0.85 -17.72
C PRO A 326 -3.35 1.73 -18.87
N THR A 327 -4.66 1.89 -19.01
CA THR A 327 -5.28 2.73 -20.02
C THR A 327 -5.48 4.18 -19.54
N PRO A 328 -5.66 5.14 -20.46
CA PRO A 328 -6.13 6.49 -20.13
C PRO A 328 -7.36 6.53 -19.22
N ASP A 329 -8.32 5.63 -19.44
CA ASP A 329 -9.56 5.57 -18.67
C ASP A 329 -9.30 5.09 -17.23
N ASP A 330 -8.39 4.14 -17.03
CA ASP A 330 -8.01 3.68 -15.69
C ASP A 330 -7.34 4.82 -14.89
N LEU A 331 -6.52 5.66 -15.54
CA LEU A 331 -5.92 6.83 -14.89
C LEU A 331 -6.94 7.94 -14.65
N ASP A 332 -7.89 8.16 -15.55
CA ASP A 332 -8.98 9.12 -15.33
C ASP A 332 -9.88 8.65 -14.16
N GLU A 333 -10.15 7.35 -14.02
CA GLU A 333 -10.84 6.79 -12.84
C GLU A 333 -10.03 6.97 -11.56
N LEU A 334 -8.72 6.72 -11.61
CA LEU A 334 -7.81 6.92 -10.48
C LEU A 334 -7.80 8.37 -10.00
N LEU A 335 -7.87 9.33 -10.92
CA LEU A 335 -7.93 10.76 -10.62
C LEU A 335 -9.32 11.20 -10.14
N ALA A 336 -10.40 10.64 -10.69
CA ALA A 336 -11.76 11.05 -10.37
C ALA A 336 -12.16 10.76 -8.93
N ARG A 337 -11.59 9.71 -8.29
CA ARG A 337 -11.88 9.36 -6.90
C ARG A 337 -11.30 10.34 -5.87
N ARG A 338 -10.39 11.23 -6.28
CA ARG A 338 -9.65 12.10 -5.36
C ARG A 338 -9.66 13.54 -5.85
N ARG A 339 -10.00 14.46 -4.95
CA ARG A 339 -9.85 15.89 -5.25
C ARG A 339 -8.36 16.30 -5.17
N LYS A 340 -7.96 17.23 -6.05
CA LYS A 340 -6.64 17.89 -6.02
C LYS A 340 -5.45 16.91 -6.00
N THR A 341 -5.49 15.85 -6.80
CA THR A 341 -4.31 15.00 -6.99
C THR A 341 -3.14 15.84 -7.50
N GLN A 342 -1.99 15.73 -6.85
CA GLN A 342 -0.80 16.53 -7.18
C GLN A 342 0.28 15.71 -7.87
N PHE A 343 0.38 14.41 -7.56
CA PHE A 343 1.41 13.55 -8.11
C PHE A 343 0.87 12.16 -8.41
N ILE A 344 1.33 11.58 -9.52
CA ILE A 344 1.22 10.14 -9.82
C ILE A 344 2.62 9.54 -9.69
N LEU A 345 2.76 8.43 -8.97
CA LEU A 345 3.99 7.64 -8.92
C LEU A 345 3.75 6.27 -9.52
N ALA A 346 4.67 5.84 -10.38
CA ALA A 346 4.62 4.52 -10.98
C ALA A 346 6.03 4.00 -11.26
N HIS A 347 6.17 2.68 -11.35
CA HIS A 347 7.42 2.10 -11.81
C HIS A 347 7.75 2.59 -13.25
N PRO A 348 9.01 2.89 -13.59
CA PRO A 348 9.37 3.39 -14.93
C PRO A 348 8.84 2.54 -16.10
N ARG A 349 8.85 1.20 -15.94
CA ARG A 349 8.26 0.27 -16.92
C ARG A 349 6.73 0.43 -17.03
N THR A 350 6.03 0.70 -15.93
CA THR A 350 4.59 0.99 -15.92
C THR A 350 4.27 2.31 -16.62
N ILE A 351 5.08 3.35 -16.40
CA ILE A 351 4.97 4.63 -17.12
C ILE A 351 5.15 4.42 -18.63
N ALA A 352 6.09 3.55 -19.02
CA ALA A 352 6.29 3.19 -20.42
C ALA A 352 5.08 2.42 -20.98
N ALA A 353 4.49 1.48 -20.22
CA ALA A 353 3.28 0.76 -20.61
C ALA A 353 2.10 1.72 -20.84
N PHE A 354 1.87 2.65 -19.91
CA PHE A 354 0.87 3.70 -20.07
C PHE A 354 1.13 4.56 -21.31
N GLY A 355 2.39 4.91 -21.57
CA GLY A 355 2.78 5.63 -22.79
C GLY A 355 2.45 4.87 -24.08
N ARG A 356 2.59 3.53 -24.09
CA ARG A 356 2.18 2.69 -25.24
C ARG A 356 0.68 2.70 -25.42
N GLU A 357 -0.10 2.57 -24.34
CA GLU A 357 -1.57 2.63 -24.37
C GLU A 357 -2.10 4.01 -24.83
N CYS A 358 -1.41 5.09 -24.47
CA CYS A 358 -1.72 6.42 -25.01
C CYS A 358 -1.42 6.48 -26.51
N THR A 359 -0.22 6.04 -26.92
CA THR A 359 0.22 6.11 -28.32
C THR A 359 -0.68 5.27 -29.24
N SER A 360 -1.10 4.08 -28.81
CA SER A 360 -2.02 3.23 -29.59
C SER A 360 -3.40 3.87 -29.80
N ARG A 361 -3.79 4.79 -28.92
CA ARG A 361 -5.03 5.59 -29.01
C ARG A 361 -4.82 6.97 -29.64
N GLY A 362 -3.62 7.28 -30.15
CA GLY A 362 -3.29 8.58 -30.73
C GLY A 362 -3.20 9.72 -29.71
N LEU A 363 -3.00 9.40 -28.43
CA LEU A 363 -2.88 10.35 -27.32
C LEU A 363 -1.41 10.54 -26.96
N TYR A 364 -1.00 11.80 -26.79
CA TYR A 364 0.37 12.17 -26.44
C TYR A 364 0.35 12.99 -25.15
N PRO A 365 0.64 12.36 -23.99
CA PRO A 365 0.70 13.05 -22.70
C PRO A 365 1.67 14.23 -22.75
N GLN A 366 1.26 15.37 -22.18
CA GLN A 366 2.08 16.58 -22.15
C GLN A 366 3.28 16.41 -21.20
N SER A 367 4.28 17.28 -21.34
CA SER A 367 5.36 17.39 -20.37
C SER A 367 5.16 18.61 -19.48
N ILE A 368 5.48 18.48 -18.21
CA ILE A 368 5.45 19.56 -17.22
C ILE A 368 6.79 19.61 -16.47
N ASP A 369 7.24 20.80 -16.10
CA ASP A 369 8.42 20.96 -15.26
C ASP A 369 8.05 20.77 -13.78
N VAL A 370 8.78 19.88 -13.10
CA VAL A 370 8.66 19.66 -11.67
C VAL A 370 10.07 19.71 -11.09
N LEU A 371 10.32 20.63 -10.16
CA LEU A 371 11.63 20.81 -9.52
C LEU A 371 12.80 20.88 -10.53
N GLY A 372 12.60 21.55 -11.67
CA GLY A 372 13.61 21.72 -12.71
C GLY A 372 13.84 20.49 -13.60
N SER A 373 12.92 19.52 -13.59
CA SER A 373 12.96 18.34 -14.45
C SER A 373 11.66 18.21 -15.24
N SER A 374 11.78 18.02 -16.56
CA SER A 374 10.64 17.77 -17.44
C SER A 374 10.17 16.32 -17.32
N VAL A 375 8.92 16.13 -16.87
CA VAL A 375 8.27 14.83 -16.69
C VAL A 375 6.97 14.78 -17.47
N ARG A 376 6.53 13.57 -17.85
CA ARG A 376 5.21 13.40 -18.48
C ARG A 376 4.10 13.71 -17.48
N SER A 377 2.96 14.19 -17.95
CA SER A 377 1.78 14.46 -17.14
C SER A 377 0.52 13.91 -17.80
N TRP A 378 -0.45 13.57 -16.95
CA TRP A 378 -1.79 13.17 -17.37
C TRP A 378 -2.79 14.12 -16.71
N ARG A 379 -3.62 14.79 -17.52
CA ARG A 379 -4.58 15.81 -17.04
C ARG A 379 -3.96 16.90 -16.15
N GLY A 380 -2.71 17.28 -16.43
CA GLY A 380 -1.97 18.28 -15.64
C GLY A 380 -1.31 17.73 -14.37
N VAL A 381 -1.48 16.44 -14.06
CA VAL A 381 -0.83 15.78 -12.93
C VAL A 381 0.46 15.08 -13.39
N PRO A 382 1.64 15.40 -12.83
CA PRO A 382 2.91 14.77 -13.22
C PRO A 382 2.97 13.28 -12.87
N LEU A 383 3.48 12.48 -13.82
CA LEU A 383 3.80 11.06 -13.66
C LEU A 383 5.29 10.91 -13.34
N LEU A 384 5.58 10.67 -12.07
CA LEU A 384 6.90 10.59 -11.52
C LEU A 384 7.39 9.13 -11.43
N PRO A 385 8.59 8.81 -11.93
CA PRO A 385 9.13 7.45 -11.84
C PRO A 385 9.57 7.12 -10.41
N CYS A 386 9.10 5.98 -9.90
CA CYS A 386 9.55 5.39 -8.64
C CYS A 386 9.87 3.91 -8.85
N ASN A 387 11.16 3.55 -8.83
CA ASN A 387 11.61 2.16 -9.01
C ASN A 387 11.41 1.29 -7.75
N LYS A 388 10.87 1.86 -6.66
CA LYS A 388 10.57 1.13 -5.42
C LYS A 388 9.19 0.48 -5.43
N ILE A 389 8.33 0.86 -6.36
CA ILE A 389 7.06 0.17 -6.59
C ILE A 389 7.37 -1.18 -7.23
N PRO A 390 6.97 -2.31 -6.63
CA PRO A 390 7.37 -3.63 -7.07
C PRO A 390 6.73 -4.00 -8.41
N ILE A 391 7.41 -4.89 -9.13
CA ILE A 391 6.85 -5.63 -10.26
C ILE A 391 6.78 -7.08 -9.81
N SER A 392 5.60 -7.68 -9.87
CA SER A 392 5.37 -9.08 -9.55
C SER A 392 6.03 -10.00 -10.59
N GLU A 393 6.19 -11.28 -10.25
CA GLU A 393 6.68 -12.29 -11.19
C GLU A 393 5.75 -12.48 -12.40
N SER A 394 4.45 -12.22 -12.23
CA SER A 394 3.46 -12.22 -13.31
C SER A 394 3.54 -10.98 -14.21
N GLY A 395 4.42 -10.01 -13.90
CA GLY A 395 4.61 -8.81 -14.70
C GLY A 395 3.59 -7.70 -14.42
N THR A 396 2.90 -7.77 -13.28
CA THR A 396 1.98 -6.72 -12.82
C THR A 396 2.67 -5.76 -11.85
N SER A 397 2.15 -4.54 -11.74
CA SER A 397 2.64 -3.52 -10.80
C SER A 397 1.49 -2.63 -10.35
N SER A 398 1.81 -1.51 -9.70
CA SER A 398 0.82 -0.57 -9.19
C SER A 398 1.13 0.86 -9.65
N ILE A 399 0.11 1.71 -9.68
CA ILE A 399 0.23 3.16 -9.87
C ILE A 399 -0.40 3.85 -8.66
N LEU A 400 0.36 4.72 -8.00
CA LEU A 400 -0.12 5.56 -6.91
C LEU A 400 -0.52 6.91 -7.46
N ALA A 401 -1.64 7.48 -7.02
CA ALA A 401 -1.90 8.92 -7.17
C ALA A 401 -2.25 9.53 -5.83
N MET A 402 -1.65 10.67 -5.51
CA MET A 402 -1.80 11.28 -4.19
C MET A 402 -1.91 12.80 -4.21
N ARG A 403 -2.57 13.31 -3.18
CA ARG A 403 -2.55 14.68 -2.69
C ARG A 403 -1.57 14.75 -1.51
N THR A 404 -0.74 15.78 -1.40
CA THR A 404 0.24 15.88 -0.30
C THR A 404 0.03 17.13 0.57
N GLY A 405 0.52 17.06 1.81
CA GLY A 405 0.56 18.18 2.77
C GLY A 405 -0.57 18.21 3.78
N GLU A 406 -0.29 18.71 5.00
CA GLU A 406 -1.25 18.81 6.09
C GLU A 406 -2.43 19.73 5.75
N ASP A 407 -2.16 20.90 5.17
CA ASP A 407 -3.19 21.87 4.77
C ASP A 407 -4.19 21.30 3.76
N ASN A 408 -3.74 20.34 2.94
CA ASN A 408 -4.58 19.68 1.95
C ASN A 408 -5.21 18.40 2.49
N GLN A 409 -4.95 18.01 3.74
CA GLN A 409 -5.30 16.68 4.27
C GLN A 409 -4.77 15.60 3.31
N GLY A 410 -3.48 15.67 2.98
CA GLY A 410 -2.81 14.81 2.03
C GLY A 410 -1.99 13.71 2.70
N VAL A 411 -1.07 13.15 1.94
CA VAL A 411 0.03 12.31 2.43
C VAL A 411 1.16 13.22 2.92
N VAL A 412 1.76 12.87 4.07
CA VAL A 412 2.89 13.57 4.67
C VAL A 412 3.99 12.59 5.06
N GLY A 413 5.24 13.00 4.88
CA GLY A 413 6.39 12.32 5.47
C GLY A 413 6.59 12.79 6.91
N LEU A 414 7.01 11.89 7.79
CA LEU A 414 7.29 12.19 9.19
C LEU A 414 8.78 12.07 9.44
N HIS A 415 9.35 13.02 10.19
CA HIS A 415 10.77 13.05 10.47
C HIS A 415 11.05 13.74 11.82
N GLN A 416 12.27 13.57 12.34
CA GLN A 416 12.71 14.21 13.58
C GLN A 416 14.04 14.94 13.36
N THR A 417 13.97 16.26 13.20
CA THR A 417 15.14 17.16 13.19
C THR A 417 15.59 17.54 14.59
N GLY A 418 16.84 17.99 14.71
CA GLY A 418 17.42 18.43 15.98
C GLY A 418 17.90 17.28 16.86
N ILE A 419 18.13 16.10 16.27
CA ILE A 419 18.68 14.94 16.97
C ILE A 419 20.18 15.14 17.25
N PRO A 420 20.75 14.53 18.31
CA PRO A 420 22.19 14.64 18.56
C PRO A 420 22.99 14.02 17.41
N ASP A 421 24.07 14.70 17.03
CA ASP A 421 24.98 14.36 15.92
C ASP A 421 24.29 14.36 14.55
N GLU A 422 23.28 15.23 14.37
CA GLU A 422 22.56 15.38 13.10
C GLU A 422 23.50 15.85 11.98
N PHE A 423 23.53 15.07 10.90
CA PHE A 423 24.30 15.35 9.69
C PHE A 423 23.41 15.96 8.60
N GLN A 424 22.17 15.50 8.50
CA GLN A 424 21.11 16.01 7.62
C GLN A 424 19.77 15.87 8.35
N PRO A 425 18.70 16.58 7.91
CA PRO A 425 17.38 16.43 8.53
C PRO A 425 17.00 14.97 8.76
N SER A 426 16.81 14.62 10.04
CA SER A 426 16.41 13.28 10.50
C SER A 426 17.42 12.16 10.22
N LEU A 427 18.69 12.51 10.04
CA LEU A 427 19.81 11.58 9.84
C LEU A 427 21.00 11.99 10.70
N ASN A 428 21.44 11.11 11.59
CA ASN A 428 22.63 11.33 12.42
C ASN A 428 23.76 10.35 12.12
N VAL A 429 24.97 10.77 12.49
CA VAL A 429 26.20 10.00 12.32
C VAL A 429 26.96 10.01 13.63
N ARG A 430 26.98 8.89 14.35
CA ARG A 430 27.63 8.76 15.65
C ARG A 430 28.91 7.95 15.57
N PHE A 431 29.99 8.50 16.10
CA PHE A 431 31.24 7.75 16.25
C PHE A 431 31.13 6.74 17.40
N MET A 432 31.39 5.47 17.11
CA MET A 432 31.29 4.36 18.07
C MET A 432 32.63 3.98 18.70
N GLY A 433 33.74 4.54 18.21
CA GLY A 433 35.09 4.20 18.64
C GLY A 433 35.91 3.44 17.60
N ILE A 434 37.11 3.03 18.01
CA ILE A 434 38.10 2.31 17.20
C ILE A 434 38.33 0.95 17.86
N ASN A 435 38.26 -0.13 17.07
CA ASN A 435 38.53 -1.47 17.58
C ASN A 435 40.02 -1.84 17.57
N GLU A 436 40.37 -3.01 18.11
CA GLU A 436 41.75 -3.53 18.17
C GLU A 436 42.42 -3.69 16.80
N GLN A 437 41.62 -3.73 15.72
CA GLN A 437 42.10 -3.82 14.33
C GLN A 437 42.24 -2.44 13.66
N ALA A 438 42.19 -1.35 14.44
CA ALA A 438 42.26 0.03 13.95
C ALA A 438 41.14 0.40 12.94
N LEU A 439 39.96 -0.19 13.10
CA LEU A 439 38.76 0.18 12.35
C LEU A 439 37.94 1.21 13.15
N SER A 440 37.79 2.40 12.58
CA SER A 440 36.87 3.42 13.08
C SER A 440 35.44 3.07 12.66
N SER A 441 34.52 3.01 13.62
CA SER A 441 33.11 2.66 13.38
C SER A 441 32.20 3.87 13.57
N TYR A 442 31.30 4.09 12.63
CA TYR A 442 30.29 5.15 12.67
C TYR A 442 28.91 4.54 12.48
N LEU A 443 28.00 4.77 13.44
CA LEU A 443 26.59 4.43 13.30
C LEU A 443 25.88 5.55 12.54
N VAL A 444 25.33 5.22 11.38
CA VAL A 444 24.51 6.14 10.59
C VAL A 444 23.06 5.71 10.70
N SER A 445 22.20 6.56 11.25
CA SER A 445 20.78 6.27 11.45
C SER A 445 19.90 7.34 10.83
N ALA A 446 18.82 6.92 10.18
CA ALA A 446 17.78 7.78 9.63
C ALA A 446 16.43 7.43 10.24
N TYR A 447 15.74 8.42 10.79
CA TYR A 447 14.41 8.27 11.40
C TYR A 447 13.34 8.80 10.44
N PHE A 448 12.31 8.01 10.18
CA PHE A 448 11.24 8.43 9.26
C PHE A 448 9.98 7.59 9.41
N SER A 449 8.86 8.14 8.98
CA SER A 449 7.61 7.41 8.75
C SER A 449 6.78 8.16 7.69
N ALA A 450 5.58 7.69 7.39
CA ALA A 450 4.64 8.40 6.51
C ALA A 450 3.22 8.22 7.02
N ALA A 451 2.40 9.27 6.88
CA ALA A 451 1.02 9.26 7.29
C ALA A 451 0.10 9.69 6.15
N ILE A 452 -1.02 8.98 6.01
CA ILE A 452 -2.12 9.33 5.11
C ILE A 452 -3.18 9.97 5.99
N LEU A 453 -3.44 11.27 5.83
CA LEU A 453 -4.29 11.99 6.79
C LEU A 453 -5.77 11.63 6.65
N VAL A 454 -6.23 11.40 5.42
CA VAL A 454 -7.60 10.98 5.11
C VAL A 454 -7.61 9.92 4.00
N PRO A 455 -8.59 9.01 3.95
CA PRO A 455 -8.65 7.94 2.95
C PRO A 455 -8.47 8.42 1.50
N ASP A 456 -9.20 9.48 1.09
CA ASP A 456 -9.17 10.04 -0.27
C ASP A 456 -7.86 10.78 -0.65
N ALA A 457 -6.86 10.81 0.24
CA ALA A 457 -5.58 11.46 -0.04
C ALA A 457 -4.68 10.60 -0.95
N LEU A 458 -4.85 9.28 -0.92
CA LEU A 458 -4.05 8.31 -1.65
C LEU A 458 -4.96 7.29 -2.31
N GLY A 459 -4.62 6.86 -3.51
CA GLY A 459 -5.14 5.60 -3.98
C GLY A 459 -4.29 4.96 -5.05
N VAL A 460 -4.68 3.73 -5.35
CA VAL A 460 -3.81 2.73 -5.96
C VAL A 460 -4.57 2.09 -7.11
N LEU A 461 -3.99 2.15 -8.30
CA LEU A 461 -4.37 1.27 -9.39
C LEU A 461 -3.53 -0.01 -9.28
N GLU A 462 -4.20 -1.12 -9.04
CA GLU A 462 -3.62 -2.45 -8.84
C GLU A 462 -3.66 -3.29 -10.12
N ASP A 463 -2.89 -4.38 -10.11
CA ASP A 463 -2.81 -5.36 -11.19
C ASP A 463 -2.52 -4.76 -12.56
N VAL A 464 -1.65 -3.75 -12.59
CA VAL A 464 -1.29 -3.05 -13.82
C VAL A 464 -0.32 -3.90 -14.61
N GLU A 465 -0.78 -4.48 -15.73
CA GLU A 465 0.06 -5.31 -16.59
C GLU A 465 1.09 -4.46 -17.35
N ILE A 466 2.35 -4.77 -17.11
CA ILE A 466 3.48 -4.21 -17.83
C ILE A 466 3.83 -5.21 -18.92
N GLY A 467 3.19 -5.12 -20.08
CA GLY A 467 3.39 -6.05 -21.21
C GLY A 467 4.86 -6.47 -21.40
N ARG A 468 5.07 -7.78 -21.64
CA ARG A 468 6.36 -8.47 -21.61
C ARG A 468 7.48 -7.76 -22.37
#